data_AF-A0A6N8ZNX6-F1
#
_entry.id   AF-A0A6N8ZNX6-F1
#
_cell.length_a   1.000
_cell.length_b   1.000
_cell.length_c   1.000
_cell.angle_alpha   90.00
_cell.angle_beta   90.00
_cell.angle_gamma   90.00
#
_symmetry.space_group_name_H-M   'P 1'
#
loop_
_entity.id
_entity.type
_entity.pdbx_description
1 polymer ?
#
loop_
_entity_poly.entity_id
_entity_poly.type
_entity_poly.pdbx_seq_one_letter_code
_entity_poly.pdbx_strand_id
1 'polypeptide(L)'
;MKNASATDRWLESVLPAYDIIGAPAGRPEPPVVYLRLLPGREKGGIAAGPAAIARTVAAACARGGSEPERRALARALGALPAGARLAYVAATPNRAPRSVRLLAANIGAREVGPLLERLQWRGSIAAVDRLLSGMADLCGRFLLLFDINEDGALPRIGFEMHALRERVTNDRALFSAWLISSKNDWKPVIRRLVDRGWCLPSKAEGLLSWPRLRTVFGEAGAFQLYMGINHVKLSVEGELLRAKAYGGLRLLPLDQFAKKAFLGG
;
A
#
# COMPACT_ATOMS: atom_id res chain seq x y z
N MET A 1 6.65 -6.99 37.56
CA MET A 1 6.91 -7.14 36.11
C MET A 1 7.82 -6.02 35.64
N LYS A 2 9.13 -6.20 35.77
CA LYS A 2 10.15 -5.31 35.19
C LYS A 2 11.18 -6.24 34.58
N ASN A 3 11.12 -6.39 33.26
CA ASN A 3 12.18 -6.81 32.34
C ASN A 3 11.50 -7.13 31.00
N ALA A 4 10.97 -6.09 30.36
CA ALA A 4 10.74 -6.15 28.93
C ALA A 4 12.12 -6.04 28.28
N SER A 5 12.48 -7.06 27.50
CA SER A 5 13.75 -7.13 26.78
C SER A 5 13.85 -5.97 25.78
N ALA A 6 15.09 -5.57 25.44
CA ALA A 6 15.33 -4.49 24.47
C ALA A 6 14.70 -4.74 23.08
N THR A 7 14.32 -5.99 22.79
CA THR A 7 13.64 -6.43 21.56
C THR A 7 12.13 -6.15 21.54
N ASP A 8 11.50 -5.81 22.66
CA ASP A 8 10.03 -5.69 22.78
C ASP A 8 9.41 -4.41 22.19
N ARG A 9 10.19 -3.53 21.52
CA ARG A 9 9.71 -2.16 21.20
C ARG A 9 9.71 -1.75 19.72
N TRP A 10 10.29 -2.50 18.79
CA TRP A 10 10.61 -1.90 17.47
C TRP A 10 9.89 -2.51 16.27
N LEU A 11 9.26 -3.69 16.39
CA LEU A 11 8.59 -4.35 15.27
C LEU A 11 7.09 -4.55 15.55
N GLU A 12 6.26 -3.62 15.08
CA GLU A 12 4.80 -3.70 15.24
C GLU A 12 4.15 -4.72 14.28
N SER A 13 4.70 -4.89 13.07
CA SER A 13 4.20 -5.84 12.07
C SER A 13 5.23 -6.14 10.98
N VAL A 14 5.11 -7.32 10.35
CA VAL A 14 5.89 -7.71 9.17
C VAL A 14 4.94 -7.90 7.99
N LEU A 15 5.32 -7.37 6.81
CA LEU A 15 4.52 -7.43 5.59
C LEU A 15 5.25 -8.19 4.47
N PRO A 16 5.20 -9.54 4.44
CA PRO A 16 5.76 -10.31 3.33
C PRO A 16 4.97 -10.08 2.03
N ALA A 17 5.69 -9.92 0.91
CA ALA A 17 5.10 -9.70 -0.41
C ALA A 17 5.32 -10.92 -1.32
N TYR A 18 4.29 -11.29 -2.09
CA TYR A 18 4.34 -12.45 -3.00
C TYR A 18 3.71 -12.11 -4.35
N ASP A 19 4.33 -12.57 -5.45
CA ASP A 19 3.71 -12.55 -6.77
C ASP A 19 2.58 -13.60 -6.84
N ILE A 20 1.42 -13.17 -7.34
CA ILE A 20 0.20 -14.00 -7.39
C ILE A 20 -0.25 -14.30 -8.83
N ILE A 21 0.31 -13.58 -9.79
CA ILE A 21 0.35 -13.95 -11.21
C ILE A 21 1.72 -14.61 -11.51
N GLY A 22 1.83 -15.35 -12.62
CA GLY A 22 3.12 -15.89 -13.05
C GLY A 22 4.17 -14.78 -13.10
N ALA A 23 5.31 -14.99 -12.42
CA ALA A 23 6.36 -13.99 -12.38
C ALA A 23 6.92 -13.80 -13.81
N PRO A 24 7.01 -12.56 -14.33
CA PRO A 24 7.82 -12.32 -15.51
C PRO A 24 9.24 -12.75 -15.21
N ALA A 25 9.89 -13.49 -16.11
CA ALA A 25 11.31 -13.80 -15.98
C ALA A 25 12.10 -12.48 -15.85
N GLY A 26 12.76 -12.23 -14.70
CA GLY A 26 13.43 -10.95 -14.52
C GLY A 26 13.93 -10.61 -13.12
N ARG A 27 14.85 -9.63 -13.13
CA ARG A 27 15.71 -9.19 -12.02
C ARG A 27 14.96 -8.86 -10.72
N PRO A 28 15.56 -9.13 -9.55
CA PRO A 28 14.99 -8.75 -8.26
C PRO A 28 14.70 -7.25 -8.19
N GLU A 29 13.53 -6.88 -7.64
CA GLU A 29 13.21 -5.48 -7.36
C GLU A 29 14.04 -5.00 -6.14
N PRO A 30 14.75 -3.86 -6.24
CA PRO A 30 15.51 -3.35 -5.10
C PRO A 30 14.56 -2.95 -3.95
N PRO A 31 15.04 -2.99 -2.69
CA PRO A 31 14.25 -2.59 -1.54
C PRO A 31 13.80 -1.13 -1.63
N VAL A 32 12.62 -0.84 -1.07
CA VAL A 32 12.03 0.49 -1.02
C VAL A 32 11.82 0.88 0.44
N VAL A 33 12.21 2.09 0.81
CA VAL A 33 11.98 2.63 2.17
C VAL A 33 10.69 3.42 2.15
N TYR A 34 9.68 2.96 2.89
CA TYR A 34 8.39 3.63 3.02
C TYR A 34 8.38 4.54 4.25
N LEU A 35 8.06 5.81 4.04
CA LEU A 35 7.95 6.83 5.08
C LEU A 35 6.48 7.20 5.23
N ARG A 36 5.94 6.96 6.43
CA ARG A 36 4.59 7.40 6.78
C ARG A 36 4.59 8.87 7.12
N LEU A 37 3.68 9.63 6.51
CA LEU A 37 3.55 11.05 6.79
C LEU A 37 2.45 11.31 7.83
N LEU A 38 2.65 12.35 8.64
CA LEU A 38 1.60 12.82 9.56
C LEU A 38 0.51 13.56 8.77
N PRO A 39 -0.77 13.26 9.03
CA PRO A 39 -1.87 13.90 8.32
C PRO A 39 -1.92 15.40 8.61
N GLY A 40 -2.16 16.21 7.57
CA GLY A 40 -2.40 17.66 7.64
C GLY A 40 -3.79 18.05 7.16
N ARG A 41 -4.15 19.32 7.37
CA ARG A 41 -5.48 19.87 6.99
C ARG A 41 -5.57 20.38 5.55
N GLU A 42 -4.44 20.55 4.86
CA GLU A 42 -4.37 21.12 3.52
C GLU A 42 -4.63 20.10 2.40
N LYS A 43 -4.78 20.57 1.16
CA LYS A 43 -4.91 19.72 -0.04
C LYS A 43 -3.69 18.80 -0.16
N GLY A 44 -3.91 17.50 -0.35
CA GLY A 44 -2.86 16.49 -0.25
C GLY A 44 -2.70 15.91 1.16
N GLY A 45 -3.31 16.50 2.19
CA GLY A 45 -3.50 15.88 3.49
C GLY A 45 -2.23 15.63 4.30
N ILE A 46 -1.16 16.38 4.05
CA ILE A 46 0.12 16.26 4.77
C ILE A 46 0.38 17.58 5.50
N ALA A 47 0.82 17.52 6.76
CA ALA A 47 1.22 18.74 7.48
C ALA A 47 2.52 19.34 6.92
N ALA A 48 3.32 18.51 6.24
CA ALA A 48 4.57 18.86 5.60
C ALA A 48 4.36 19.21 4.13
N GLY A 49 4.77 20.43 3.73
CA GLY A 49 4.79 20.84 2.33
C GLY A 49 5.86 20.13 1.48
N PRO A 50 5.88 20.35 0.15
CA PRO A 50 6.78 19.64 -0.79
C PRO A 50 8.26 19.69 -0.41
N ALA A 51 8.73 20.82 0.10
CA ALA A 51 10.12 20.99 0.52
C ALA A 51 10.51 20.11 1.72
N ALA A 52 9.60 19.94 2.69
CA ALA A 52 9.85 19.09 3.85
C ALA A 52 9.86 17.61 3.47
N ILE A 53 8.98 17.20 2.54
CA ILE A 53 8.98 15.84 1.99
C ILE A 53 10.30 15.55 1.26
N ALA A 54 10.71 16.43 0.34
CA ALA A 54 11.96 16.27 -0.42
C ALA A 54 13.18 16.12 0.50
N ARG A 55 13.27 16.95 1.55
CA ARG A 55 14.35 16.83 2.56
C ARG A 55 14.32 15.49 3.29
N THR A 56 13.14 15.02 3.68
CA THR A 56 12.98 13.76 4.40
C THR A 56 13.38 12.57 3.53
N VAL A 57 12.95 12.54 2.25
CA VAL A 57 13.32 11.51 1.28
C VAL A 57 14.83 11.54 1.00
N ALA A 58 15.42 12.73 0.87
CA ALA A 58 16.87 12.89 0.71
C ALA A 58 17.64 12.31 1.91
N ALA A 59 17.25 12.66 3.14
CA ALA A 59 17.85 12.12 4.36
C ALA A 59 17.71 10.59 4.45
N ALA A 60 16.53 10.04 4.17
CA ALA A 60 16.27 8.59 4.20
C ALA A 60 17.11 7.80 3.18
N CYS A 61 17.56 8.45 2.10
CA CYS A 61 18.46 7.87 1.10
C CYS A 61 19.93 8.27 1.29
N ALA A 62 20.29 8.93 2.39
CA ALA A 62 21.64 9.45 2.64
C ALA A 62 22.20 10.30 1.47
N ARG A 63 21.37 11.17 0.87
CA ARG A 63 21.73 12.02 -0.27
C ARG A 63 21.37 13.50 -0.03
N GLY A 64 21.96 14.39 -0.81
CA GLY A 64 21.64 15.82 -0.81
C GLY A 64 20.23 16.13 -1.33
N GLY A 65 19.70 17.29 -0.92
CA GLY A 65 18.45 17.82 -1.46
C GLY A 65 18.51 18.01 -2.98
N SER A 66 17.35 17.95 -3.63
CA SER A 66 17.24 18.12 -5.09
C SER A 66 16.09 19.06 -5.42
N GLU A 67 16.42 20.15 -6.09
CA GLU A 67 15.45 21.12 -6.56
C GLU A 67 14.49 20.54 -7.62
N PRO A 68 14.95 19.77 -8.62
CA PRO A 68 14.06 19.03 -9.52
C PRO A 68 13.04 18.15 -8.79
N GLU A 69 13.46 17.43 -7.76
CA GLU A 69 12.58 16.58 -6.95
C GLU A 69 11.55 17.40 -6.16
N ARG A 70 11.97 18.53 -5.57
CA ARG A 70 11.05 19.46 -4.89
C ARG A 70 9.97 19.98 -5.82
N ARG A 71 10.35 20.37 -7.05
CA ARG A 71 9.39 20.82 -8.08
C ARG A 71 8.46 19.70 -8.52
N ALA A 72 8.99 18.49 -8.74
CA ALA A 72 8.18 17.33 -9.08
C ALA A 72 7.13 17.03 -8.00
N LEU A 73 7.53 17.04 -6.74
CA LEU A 73 6.62 16.88 -5.59
C LEU A 73 5.57 17.97 -5.54
N ALA A 74 5.95 19.24 -5.74
CA ALA A 74 5.01 20.35 -5.75
C ALA A 74 3.94 20.20 -6.85
N ARG A 75 4.36 19.84 -8.08
CA ARG A 75 3.43 19.57 -9.18
C ARG A 75 2.50 18.40 -8.87
N ALA A 76 3.04 17.28 -8.38
CA ALA A 76 2.26 16.09 -8.09
C ALA A 76 1.22 16.32 -6.99
N LEU A 77 1.60 17.02 -5.91
CA LEU A 77 0.69 17.38 -4.83
C LEU A 77 -0.39 18.38 -5.30
N GLY A 78 -0.02 19.35 -6.14
CA GLY A 78 -0.97 20.29 -6.75
C GLY A 78 -1.99 19.60 -7.66
N ALA A 79 -1.56 18.54 -8.35
CA ALA A 79 -2.39 17.77 -9.28
C ALA A 79 -3.41 16.84 -8.61
N LEU A 80 -3.25 16.52 -7.31
CA LEU A 80 -4.21 15.67 -6.59
C LEU A 80 -5.64 16.27 -6.67
N PRO A 81 -6.69 15.45 -6.81
CA PRO A 81 -8.06 15.94 -6.79
C PRO A 81 -8.45 16.46 -5.40
N ALA A 82 -9.59 17.14 -5.31
CA ALA A 82 -10.11 17.61 -4.02
C ALA A 82 -10.42 16.42 -3.10
N GLY A 83 -10.06 16.51 -1.83
CA GLY A 83 -10.27 15.42 -0.86
C GLY A 83 -9.24 14.29 -0.89
N ALA A 84 -8.42 14.19 -1.95
CA ALA A 84 -7.32 13.24 -1.99
C ALA A 84 -6.24 13.57 -0.95
N ARG A 85 -5.61 12.52 -0.43
CA ARG A 85 -4.60 12.61 0.64
C ARG A 85 -3.41 11.74 0.31
N LEU A 86 -2.21 12.22 0.61
CA LEU A 86 -1.00 11.42 0.53
C LEU A 86 -0.83 10.64 1.84
N ALA A 87 -0.85 9.33 1.73
CA ALA A 87 -0.68 8.41 2.85
C ALA A 87 0.80 8.14 3.15
N TYR A 88 1.59 7.91 2.09
CA TYR A 88 3.02 7.62 2.22
C TYR A 88 3.82 8.27 1.11
N VAL A 89 5.09 8.46 1.43
CA VAL A 89 6.14 8.70 0.45
C VAL A 89 7.17 7.61 0.59
N ALA A 90 7.60 7.04 -0.51
CA ALA A 90 8.66 6.04 -0.53
C ALA A 90 9.85 6.56 -1.31
N ALA A 91 11.03 6.35 -0.74
CA ALA A 91 12.30 6.68 -1.36
C ALA A 91 12.87 5.41 -2.01
N THR A 92 13.29 5.51 -3.27
CA THR A 92 13.85 4.38 -4.02
C THR A 92 15.34 4.65 -4.33
N PRO A 93 16.27 4.38 -3.39
CA PRO A 93 17.66 4.80 -3.50
C PRO A 93 18.39 4.18 -4.70
N ASN A 94 18.07 2.93 -5.04
CA ASN A 94 18.78 2.14 -6.05
C ASN A 94 18.02 2.05 -7.39
N ARG A 95 17.06 2.95 -7.62
CA ARG A 95 16.23 2.89 -8.84
C ARG A 95 16.65 3.97 -9.83
N ALA A 96 16.90 3.54 -11.06
CA ALA A 96 17.07 4.42 -12.21
C ALA A 96 15.76 4.41 -13.04
N PRO A 97 15.21 5.58 -13.42
CA PRO A 97 15.63 6.92 -13.02
C PRO A 97 15.33 7.22 -11.55
N ARG A 98 16.03 8.22 -10.97
CA ARG A 98 15.74 8.74 -9.62
C ARG A 98 14.28 9.17 -9.59
N SER A 99 13.53 8.68 -8.62
CA SER A 99 12.11 9.03 -8.46
C SER A 99 11.70 9.00 -6.99
N VAL A 100 10.54 9.59 -6.72
CA VAL A 100 9.86 9.54 -5.42
C VAL A 100 8.54 8.83 -5.62
N ARG A 101 8.30 7.78 -4.84
CA ARG A 101 7.02 7.06 -4.86
C ARG A 101 6.02 7.77 -3.97
N LEU A 102 4.85 8.05 -4.52
CA LEU A 102 3.71 8.62 -3.82
C LEU A 102 2.62 7.57 -3.68
N LEU A 103 2.02 7.48 -2.49
CA LEU A 103 0.85 6.65 -2.22
C LEU A 103 -0.29 7.58 -1.81
N ALA A 104 -1.28 7.73 -2.68
CA ALA A 104 -2.42 8.62 -2.47
C ALA A 104 -3.72 7.84 -2.21
N ALA A 105 -4.42 8.24 -1.16
CA ALA A 105 -5.73 7.76 -0.77
C ALA A 105 -6.83 8.74 -1.22
N ASN A 106 -8.09 8.30 -1.12
CA ASN A 106 -9.29 9.11 -1.39
C ASN A 106 -9.34 9.67 -2.82
N ILE A 107 -8.91 8.86 -3.78
CA ILE A 107 -9.08 9.13 -5.21
C ILE A 107 -10.12 8.13 -5.71
N GLY A 108 -11.26 8.64 -6.21
CA GLY A 108 -12.27 7.81 -6.83
C GLY A 108 -11.79 7.28 -8.19
N ALA A 109 -12.31 6.13 -8.62
CA ALA A 109 -11.91 5.50 -9.87
C ALA A 109 -12.02 6.45 -11.08
N ARG A 110 -13.08 7.27 -11.15
CA ARG A 110 -13.31 8.26 -12.21
C ARG A 110 -12.33 9.44 -12.19
N GLU A 111 -11.64 9.67 -11.08
CA GLU A 111 -10.69 10.78 -10.91
C GLU A 111 -9.27 10.37 -11.30
N VAL A 112 -8.99 9.07 -11.45
CA VAL A 112 -7.66 8.54 -11.74
C VAL A 112 -7.19 8.98 -13.12
N GLY A 113 -8.00 8.80 -14.17
CA GLY A 113 -7.64 9.22 -15.53
C GLY A 113 -7.24 10.70 -15.60
N PRO A 114 -8.11 11.64 -15.18
CA PRO A 114 -7.78 13.06 -15.15
C PRO A 114 -6.56 13.41 -14.27
N LEU A 115 -6.33 12.68 -13.17
CA LEU A 115 -5.13 12.86 -12.36
C LEU A 115 -3.86 12.46 -13.13
N LEU A 116 -3.87 11.32 -13.81
CA LEU A 116 -2.73 10.82 -14.57
C LEU A 116 -2.39 11.75 -15.74
N GLU A 117 -3.38 12.34 -16.40
CA GLU A 117 -3.18 13.39 -17.41
C GLU A 117 -2.47 14.62 -16.82
N ARG A 118 -2.92 15.14 -15.67
CA ARG A 118 -2.26 16.26 -14.98
C ARG A 118 -0.84 15.94 -14.52
N LEU A 119 -0.56 14.67 -14.24
CA LEU A 119 0.77 14.17 -13.89
C LEU A 119 1.66 13.89 -15.11
N GLN A 120 1.15 14.15 -16.33
CA GLN A 120 1.84 13.87 -17.59
C GLN A 120 2.25 12.40 -17.72
N TRP A 121 1.42 11.49 -17.18
CA TRP A 121 1.69 10.07 -17.24
C TRP A 121 1.60 9.56 -18.68
N ARG A 122 2.66 8.90 -19.15
CA ARG A 122 2.79 8.42 -20.55
C ARG A 122 2.21 7.03 -20.79
N GLY A 123 1.38 6.52 -19.87
CA GLY A 123 0.76 5.20 -19.98
C GLY A 123 -0.59 5.20 -20.67
N SER A 124 -1.27 4.05 -20.63
CA SER A 124 -2.58 3.84 -21.24
C SER A 124 -3.70 4.14 -20.23
N ILE A 125 -4.33 5.32 -20.32
CA ILE A 125 -5.50 5.66 -19.48
C ILE A 125 -6.62 4.63 -19.67
N ALA A 126 -6.84 4.17 -20.91
CA ALA A 126 -7.81 3.14 -21.21
C ALA A 126 -7.52 1.80 -20.50
N ALA A 127 -6.25 1.39 -20.35
CA ALA A 127 -5.89 0.20 -19.59
C ALA A 127 -6.22 0.35 -18.11
N VAL A 128 -6.02 1.55 -17.54
CA VAL A 128 -6.38 1.88 -16.17
C VAL A 128 -7.89 1.84 -15.96
N ASP A 129 -8.66 2.42 -16.88
CA ASP A 129 -10.12 2.42 -16.81
C ASP A 129 -10.69 0.99 -16.91
N ARG A 130 -10.13 0.15 -17.78
CA ARG A 130 -10.48 -1.29 -17.85
C ARG A 130 -10.19 -2.03 -16.54
N LEU A 131 -9.05 -1.74 -15.91
CA LEU A 131 -8.69 -2.32 -14.62
C LEU A 131 -9.69 -1.90 -13.54
N LEU A 132 -9.93 -0.59 -13.41
CA LEU A 132 -10.75 -0.03 -12.34
C LEU A 132 -12.23 -0.41 -12.50
N SER A 133 -12.77 -0.35 -13.71
CA SER A 133 -14.12 -0.83 -14.01
C SER A 133 -14.29 -2.31 -13.70
N GLY A 134 -13.24 -3.12 -13.91
CA GLY A 134 -13.25 -4.54 -13.60
C GLY A 134 -13.34 -4.89 -12.11
N MET A 135 -13.09 -3.92 -11.23
CA MET A 135 -13.01 -4.10 -9.78
C MET A 135 -13.94 -3.15 -9.00
N ALA A 136 -14.73 -2.32 -9.69
CA ALA A 136 -15.46 -1.21 -9.09
C ALA A 136 -16.47 -1.66 -8.01
N ASP A 137 -17.05 -2.85 -8.16
CA ASP A 137 -18.01 -3.46 -7.24
C ASP A 137 -17.36 -4.09 -5.99
N LEU A 138 -16.06 -4.39 -6.05
CA LEU A 138 -15.34 -5.11 -5.01
C LEU A 138 -14.40 -4.22 -4.21
N CYS A 139 -13.89 -3.15 -4.82
CA CYS A 139 -12.93 -2.25 -4.19
C CYS A 139 -13.24 -0.80 -4.56
N GLY A 140 -14.22 -0.22 -3.86
CA GLY A 140 -14.57 1.20 -3.99
C GLY A 140 -13.49 2.17 -3.45
N ARG A 141 -12.46 1.65 -2.79
CA ARG A 141 -11.29 2.42 -2.31
C ARG A 141 -10.00 1.66 -2.60
N PHE A 142 -8.99 2.39 -3.01
CA PHE A 142 -7.63 1.91 -3.20
C PHE A 142 -6.64 3.01 -2.82
N LEU A 143 -5.38 2.63 -2.62
CA LEU A 143 -4.28 3.60 -2.65
C LEU A 143 -3.69 3.58 -4.06
N LEU A 144 -3.60 4.74 -4.67
CA LEU A 144 -2.91 4.93 -5.94
C LEU A 144 -1.42 5.09 -5.66
N LEU A 145 -0.60 4.26 -6.30
CA LEU A 145 0.85 4.30 -6.26
C LEU A 145 1.38 4.81 -7.58
N PHE A 146 2.20 5.84 -7.52
CA PHE A 146 2.86 6.35 -8.71
C PHE A 146 4.22 6.94 -8.32
N ASP A 147 5.18 6.78 -9.21
CA ASP A 147 6.52 7.31 -9.02
C ASP A 147 6.64 8.59 -9.83
N ILE A 148 7.20 9.64 -9.25
CA ILE A 148 7.42 10.91 -9.93
C ILE A 148 8.90 11.23 -10.04
N ASN A 149 9.29 11.83 -11.15
CA ASN A 149 10.59 12.46 -11.33
C ASN A 149 10.40 13.87 -11.91
N GLU A 150 11.49 14.49 -12.37
CA GLU A 150 11.43 15.82 -12.96
C GLU A 150 10.61 15.91 -14.26
N ASP A 151 10.44 14.79 -14.97
CA ASP A 151 9.71 14.68 -16.23
C ASP A 151 8.21 14.37 -16.07
N GLY A 152 7.77 13.98 -14.87
CA GLY A 152 6.39 13.62 -14.58
C GLY A 152 6.24 12.27 -13.88
N ALA A 153 5.07 11.65 -14.01
CA ALA A 153 4.83 10.31 -13.49
C ALA A 153 5.48 9.25 -14.38
N LEU A 154 6.21 8.32 -13.75
CA LEU A 154 6.82 7.18 -14.44
C LEU A 154 5.76 6.21 -14.98
N PRO A 155 6.09 5.39 -16.01
CA PRO A 155 5.11 4.56 -16.72
C PRO A 155 4.35 3.55 -15.85
N ARG A 156 4.96 3.06 -14.77
CA ARG A 156 4.31 2.09 -13.88
C ARG A 156 3.50 2.79 -12.79
N ILE A 157 2.21 2.47 -12.72
CA ILE A 157 1.34 2.83 -11.60
C ILE A 157 0.83 1.58 -10.89
N GLY A 158 0.40 1.74 -9.64
CA GLY A 158 -0.15 0.65 -8.84
C GLY A 158 -1.42 1.04 -8.10
N PHE A 159 -2.18 0.02 -7.72
CA PHE A 159 -3.42 0.12 -6.97
C PHE A 159 -3.34 -0.87 -5.81
N GLU A 160 -3.25 -0.38 -4.58
CA GLU A 160 -3.39 -1.20 -3.38
C GLU A 160 -4.86 -1.31 -3.00
N MET A 161 -5.36 -2.53 -3.06
CA MET A 161 -6.75 -2.89 -2.84
C MET A 161 -6.86 -3.59 -1.49
N HIS A 162 -7.86 -3.20 -0.71
CA HIS A 162 -8.12 -3.77 0.61
C HIS A 162 -9.54 -4.32 0.64
N ALA A 163 -9.73 -5.52 1.21
CA ALA A 163 -11.06 -6.07 1.42
C ALA A 163 -11.70 -5.43 2.67
N LEU A 164 -12.55 -4.44 2.45
CA LEU A 164 -13.30 -3.74 3.51
C LEU A 164 -14.81 -3.94 3.29
N ARG A 165 -15.51 -4.38 4.35
CA ARG A 165 -16.97 -4.63 4.34
C ARG A 165 -17.81 -3.36 4.40
N GLU A 166 -17.28 -2.30 4.99
CA GLU A 166 -18.03 -1.06 5.23
C GLU A 166 -17.37 0.12 4.53
N ARG A 167 -18.15 1.19 4.33
CA ARG A 167 -17.65 2.52 3.94
C ARG A 167 -16.86 3.12 5.09
N VAL A 168 -15.77 2.47 5.47
CA VAL A 168 -14.76 3.02 6.36
C VAL A 168 -14.32 4.35 5.76
N THR A 169 -14.58 5.46 6.44
CA THR A 169 -14.32 6.81 5.93
C THR A 169 -12.89 7.28 6.18
N ASN A 170 -12.18 6.68 7.13
CA ASN A 170 -10.84 7.09 7.56
C ASN A 170 -9.72 6.23 6.94
N ASP A 171 -8.72 6.87 6.35
CA ASP A 171 -7.52 6.25 5.77
C ASP A 171 -6.76 5.36 6.77
N ARG A 172 -6.79 5.70 8.06
CA ARG A 172 -6.16 4.89 9.12
C ARG A 172 -6.70 3.46 9.17
N ALA A 173 -7.97 3.28 8.83
CA ALA A 173 -8.61 1.99 8.82
C ALA A 173 -8.34 1.20 7.52
N LEU A 174 -7.83 1.82 6.45
CA LEU A 174 -7.23 1.07 5.31
C LEU A 174 -5.97 0.33 5.76
N PHE A 175 -5.10 0.97 6.54
CA PHE A 175 -3.83 0.36 6.99
C PHE A 175 -4.00 -0.74 8.02
N SER A 176 -5.12 -0.72 8.75
CA SER A 176 -5.49 -1.75 9.72
C SER A 176 -6.59 -2.67 9.21
N ALA A 177 -7.08 -2.47 7.98
CA ALA A 177 -8.14 -3.26 7.35
C ALA A 177 -7.89 -4.75 7.48
N TRP A 178 -6.64 -5.15 7.26
CA TRP A 178 -6.24 -6.54 7.28
C TRP A 178 -6.31 -7.21 8.65
N LEU A 179 -6.29 -6.44 9.73
CA LEU A 179 -6.48 -6.92 11.11
C LEU A 179 -7.94 -7.23 11.43
N ILE A 180 -8.86 -6.67 10.65
CA ILE A 180 -10.30 -6.80 10.86
C ILE A 180 -10.99 -7.52 9.68
N SER A 181 -10.31 -7.69 8.54
CA SER A 181 -10.79 -8.45 7.39
C SER A 181 -10.57 -9.94 7.59
N SER A 182 -11.59 -10.72 7.28
CA SER A 182 -11.59 -12.17 7.29
C SER A 182 -11.31 -12.76 5.90
N LYS A 183 -11.11 -14.08 5.85
CA LYS A 183 -11.11 -14.85 4.60
C LYS A 183 -12.34 -14.58 3.73
N ASN A 184 -13.52 -14.41 4.34
CA ASN A 184 -14.77 -14.21 3.61
C ASN A 184 -14.83 -12.85 2.92
N ASP A 185 -14.14 -11.84 3.46
CA ASP A 185 -14.07 -10.50 2.87
C ASP A 185 -13.18 -10.49 1.64
N TRP A 186 -12.11 -11.27 1.68
CA TRP A 186 -11.18 -11.44 0.56
C TRP A 186 -11.69 -12.36 -0.53
N LYS A 187 -12.58 -13.31 -0.22
CA LYS A 187 -13.04 -14.34 -1.16
C LYS A 187 -13.63 -13.76 -2.46
N PRO A 188 -14.50 -12.73 -2.46
CA PRO A 188 -14.97 -12.10 -3.69
C PRO A 188 -13.86 -11.45 -4.52
N VAL A 189 -12.95 -10.72 -3.85
CA VAL A 189 -11.81 -10.07 -4.49
C VAL A 189 -10.91 -11.10 -5.18
N ILE A 190 -10.48 -12.12 -4.44
CA ILE A 190 -9.57 -13.15 -4.96
C ILE A 190 -10.21 -13.95 -6.10
N ARG A 191 -11.50 -14.30 -6.00
CA ARG A 191 -12.22 -14.97 -7.10
C ARG A 191 -12.21 -14.13 -8.37
N ARG A 192 -12.53 -12.83 -8.27
CA ARG A 192 -12.47 -11.92 -9.42
C ARG A 192 -11.08 -11.87 -10.04
N LEU A 193 -10.02 -11.86 -9.22
CA LEU A 193 -8.65 -11.90 -9.74
C LEU A 193 -8.38 -13.20 -10.51
N VAL A 194 -8.87 -14.35 -10.03
CA VAL A 194 -8.76 -15.63 -10.75
C VAL A 194 -9.54 -15.60 -12.06
N ASP A 195 -10.80 -15.15 -12.03
CA ASP A 195 -11.67 -15.06 -13.22
C ASP A 195 -11.07 -14.17 -14.31
N ARG A 196 -10.32 -13.14 -13.92
CA ARG A 196 -9.61 -12.22 -14.83
C ARG A 196 -8.23 -12.71 -15.27
N GLY A 197 -7.76 -13.85 -14.77
CA GLY A 197 -6.41 -14.36 -15.02
C GLY A 197 -5.32 -13.55 -14.31
N TRP A 198 -5.66 -12.74 -13.32
CA TRP A 198 -4.76 -11.89 -12.53
C TRP A 198 -4.27 -12.57 -11.25
N CYS A 199 -4.78 -13.77 -10.95
CA CYS A 199 -4.30 -14.64 -9.88
C CYS A 199 -4.38 -16.10 -10.34
N LEU A 200 -3.30 -16.87 -10.14
CA LEU A 200 -3.33 -18.30 -10.40
C LEU A 200 -4.25 -19.01 -9.38
N PRO A 201 -5.06 -20.01 -9.79
CA PRO A 201 -5.96 -20.72 -8.88
C PRO A 201 -5.26 -21.29 -7.63
N SER A 202 -4.07 -21.88 -7.79
CA SER A 202 -3.27 -22.41 -6.68
C SER A 202 -2.77 -21.31 -5.72
N LYS A 203 -2.46 -20.12 -6.25
CA LYS A 203 -2.09 -18.95 -5.42
C LYS A 203 -3.30 -18.40 -4.68
N ALA A 204 -4.47 -18.37 -5.32
CA ALA A 204 -5.72 -17.97 -4.69
C ALA A 204 -6.09 -18.86 -3.51
N GLU A 205 -5.94 -20.18 -3.64
CA GLU A 205 -6.13 -21.13 -2.54
C GLU A 205 -5.17 -20.84 -1.37
N GLY A 206 -3.87 -20.68 -1.68
CA GLY A 206 -2.85 -20.33 -0.69
C GLY A 206 -3.18 -19.04 0.05
N LEU A 207 -3.53 -17.97 -0.67
CA LEU A 207 -3.94 -16.69 -0.09
C LEU A 207 -5.16 -16.81 0.81
N LEU A 208 -6.21 -17.50 0.36
CA LEU A 208 -7.43 -17.67 1.15
C LEU A 208 -7.21 -18.62 2.34
N SER A 209 -6.12 -19.37 2.38
CA SER A 209 -5.68 -20.14 3.53
C SER A 209 -4.79 -19.33 4.51
N TRP A 210 -4.32 -18.15 4.12
CA TRP A 210 -3.36 -17.36 4.90
C TRP A 210 -3.98 -16.68 6.13
N PRO A 211 -5.17 -16.04 6.07
CA PRO A 211 -5.80 -15.46 7.26
C PRO A 211 -6.01 -16.50 8.36
N ARG A 212 -5.30 -16.36 9.47
CA ARG A 212 -5.30 -17.29 10.60
C ARG A 212 -4.96 -16.59 11.91
N LEU A 213 -5.45 -17.18 12.99
CA LEU A 213 -5.12 -16.82 14.36
C LEU A 213 -4.42 -18.03 15.00
N ARG A 214 -3.17 -17.88 15.46
CA ARG A 214 -2.42 -18.94 16.16
C ARG A 214 -1.87 -18.46 17.49
N THR A 215 -2.04 -19.26 18.55
CA THR A 215 -1.31 -19.03 19.80
C THR A 215 0.10 -19.61 19.67
N VAL A 216 1.11 -18.83 20.02
CA VAL A 216 2.52 -19.25 20.04
C VAL A 216 3.07 -19.05 21.44
N PHE A 217 3.86 -20.02 21.90
CA PHE A 217 4.50 -20.01 23.21
C PHE A 217 6.01 -19.87 23.02
N GLY A 218 6.64 -19.04 23.82
CA GLY A 218 8.10 -18.87 23.85
C GLY A 218 8.58 -18.52 25.23
N GLU A 219 9.89 -18.30 25.37
CA GLU A 219 10.53 -17.93 26.64
C GLU A 219 9.92 -16.66 27.26
N ALA A 220 9.46 -15.73 26.40
CA ALA A 220 8.81 -14.48 26.81
C ALA A 220 7.30 -14.62 27.13
N GLY A 221 6.73 -15.82 27.09
CA GLY A 221 5.34 -16.10 27.42
C GLY A 221 4.47 -16.54 26.24
N ALA A 222 3.14 -16.40 26.40
CA ALA A 222 2.15 -16.76 25.40
C ALA A 222 1.72 -15.53 24.57
N PHE A 223 1.70 -15.70 23.26
CA PHE A 223 1.35 -14.66 22.30
C PHE A 223 0.30 -15.14 21.33
N GLN A 224 -0.42 -14.18 20.78
CA GLN A 224 -1.33 -14.35 19.69
C GLN A 224 -0.71 -13.83 18.38
N LEU A 225 -0.40 -14.74 17.46
CA LEU A 225 0.04 -14.46 16.10
C LEU A 225 -1.17 -14.30 15.17
N TYR A 226 -1.44 -13.08 14.77
CA TYR A 226 -2.41 -12.76 13.74
C TYR A 226 -1.74 -12.78 12.35
N MET A 227 -2.33 -13.55 11.44
CA MET A 227 -1.95 -13.64 10.04
C MET A 227 -3.14 -13.17 9.20
N GLY A 228 -2.92 -12.28 8.23
CA GLY A 228 -3.99 -11.78 7.36
C GLY A 228 -3.47 -11.34 6.00
N ILE A 229 -4.35 -11.09 5.04
CA ILE A 229 -3.96 -10.47 3.76
C ILE A 229 -4.01 -8.96 3.97
N ASN A 230 -2.84 -8.30 3.92
CA ASN A 230 -2.70 -6.86 4.09
C ASN A 230 -3.41 -6.07 2.99
N HIS A 231 -3.02 -6.38 1.75
CA HIS A 231 -3.62 -5.84 0.53
C HIS A 231 -3.26 -6.71 -0.67
N VAL A 232 -3.99 -6.52 -1.77
CA VAL A 232 -3.56 -6.94 -3.10
C VAL A 232 -3.13 -5.70 -3.86
N LYS A 233 -1.96 -5.76 -4.50
CA LYS A 233 -1.46 -4.71 -5.36
C LYS A 233 -1.57 -5.13 -6.81
N LEU A 234 -2.33 -4.37 -7.58
CA LEU A 234 -2.29 -4.44 -9.05
C LEU A 234 -1.35 -3.35 -9.56
N SER A 235 -0.59 -3.61 -10.61
CA SER A 235 0.29 -2.61 -11.23
C SER A 235 0.19 -2.68 -12.73
N VAL A 236 0.08 -1.52 -13.36
CA VAL A 236 -0.08 -1.36 -14.81
C VAL A 236 1.15 -0.64 -15.35
N GLU A 237 1.71 -1.16 -16.43
CA GLU A 237 2.81 -0.57 -17.18
C GLU A 237 2.59 -0.86 -18.67
N GLY A 238 2.10 0.15 -19.42
CA GLY A 238 1.54 -0.10 -20.75
C GLY A 238 0.30 -1.01 -20.66
N GLU A 239 0.30 -2.11 -21.41
CA GLU A 239 -0.73 -3.16 -21.34
C GLU A 239 -0.35 -4.31 -20.38
N LEU A 240 0.86 -4.28 -19.79
CA LEU A 240 1.29 -5.30 -18.83
C LEU A 240 0.64 -5.05 -17.48
N LEU A 241 -0.06 -6.08 -16.98
CA LEU A 241 -0.55 -6.14 -15.60
C LEU A 241 0.36 -7.02 -14.74
N ARG A 242 0.67 -6.54 -13.54
CA ARG A 242 1.29 -7.33 -12.47
C ARG A 242 0.37 -7.36 -11.27
N ALA A 243 0.34 -8.50 -10.57
CA ALA A 243 -0.45 -8.67 -9.37
C ALA A 243 0.42 -9.27 -8.25
N LYS A 244 0.42 -8.63 -7.09
CA LYS A 244 1.09 -9.07 -5.86
C LYS A 244 0.07 -9.11 -4.73
N ALA A 245 0.24 -10.03 -3.78
CA ALA A 245 -0.45 -9.98 -2.51
C ALA A 245 0.56 -9.81 -1.38
N TYR A 246 0.14 -9.06 -0.37
CA TYR A 246 0.94 -8.78 0.80
C TYR A 246 0.27 -9.48 1.97
N GLY A 247 0.97 -10.44 2.57
CA GLY A 247 0.57 -10.99 3.87
C GLY A 247 0.91 -9.97 4.96
N GLY A 248 0.16 -9.96 6.04
CA GLY A 248 0.52 -9.30 7.28
C GLY A 248 0.69 -10.31 8.40
N LEU A 249 1.67 -10.06 9.26
CA LEU A 249 1.93 -10.78 10.50
C LEU A 249 1.97 -9.78 11.65
N ARG A 250 1.21 -10.04 12.71
CA ARG A 250 1.24 -9.26 13.96
C ARG A 250 1.25 -10.18 15.15
N LEU A 251 2.23 -10.02 16.02
CA LEU A 251 2.31 -10.71 17.29
C LEU A 251 1.77 -9.79 18.40
N LEU A 252 0.88 -10.31 19.25
CA LEU A 252 0.34 -9.59 20.40
C LEU A 252 0.48 -10.45 21.66
N PRO A 253 0.90 -9.91 22.80
CA PRO A 253 0.80 -10.63 24.07
C PRO A 253 -0.66 -11.06 24.34
N LEU A 254 -0.86 -12.29 24.82
CA LEU A 254 -2.20 -12.88 24.95
C LEU A 254 -3.11 -12.07 25.91
N ASP A 255 -2.52 -11.50 26.96
CA ASP A 255 -3.18 -10.62 27.93
C ASP A 255 -3.65 -9.28 27.31
N GLN A 256 -2.91 -8.76 26.32
CA GLN A 256 -3.30 -7.57 25.56
C GLN A 256 -4.36 -7.88 24.50
N PHE A 257 -4.34 -9.09 23.93
CA PHE A 257 -5.34 -9.53 22.96
C PHE A 257 -6.74 -9.60 23.58
N ALA A 258 -6.86 -10.21 24.77
CA ALA A 258 -8.12 -10.29 25.50
C ALA A 258 -8.73 -8.89 25.76
N LYS A 259 -7.90 -7.91 26.11
CA LYS A 259 -8.37 -6.53 26.34
C LYS A 259 -8.89 -5.85 25.07
N LYS A 260 -8.25 -6.05 23.92
CA LYS A 260 -8.66 -5.42 22.65
C LYS A 260 -9.86 -6.10 22.00
N ALA A 261 -9.98 -7.42 22.11
CA ALA A 261 -11.07 -8.18 21.49
C ALA A 261 -12.42 -7.97 22.20
N PHE A 262 -12.41 -7.69 23.51
CA PHE A 262 -13.64 -7.59 24.32
C PHE A 262 -14.09 -6.15 24.62
N LEU A 263 -13.24 -5.13 24.45
CA LEU A 263 -13.55 -3.74 24.86
C LEU A 263 -13.63 -2.72 23.72
N GLY A 264 -13.55 -3.12 22.46
CA GLY A 264 -13.87 -2.26 21.31
C GLY A 264 -13.14 -0.91 21.26
N GLY A 265 -11.84 -0.89 21.60
CA GLY A 265 -11.00 0.31 21.55
C GLY A 265 -10.52 0.69 20.15
#